data_AF-A0A1Y5GXN0-F1
#
_entry.id   AF-A0A1Y5GXN0-F1
#
_cell.length_a   1.000
_cell.length_b   1.000
_cell.length_c   1.000
_cell.angle_alpha   90.00
_cell.angle_beta   90.00
_cell.angle_gamma   90.00
#
_symmetry.space_group_name_H-M   'P 1'
#
loop_
_entity.id
_entity.type
_entity.pdbx_description
1 polymer ?
#
loop_
_entity_poly.entity_id
_entity_poly.type
_entity_poly.pdbx_seq_one_letter_code
_entity_poly.pdbx_strand_id
1 'polypeptide(L)'
;MGRDIDLGASFHREDFTLLEQVSYTKLRSSNFQAYHSGDITSSPNGACEFIDITIDAAIARGARYLAMNVMVYSGPTFAEHDTCFAGWMGRENPNSNEIFEPKTVQQKIDISSHSKNVIPVIFDLVQGKAIWTDISTQQRTGRGGNNIESNRATIEETIEAIVDSTHKLSLYELFEMHGFARGKLVETKEDADRIFSISEGVTPYCINDINSNYITQ
;
A
#
# COMPACT_ATOMS: atom_id res chain seq x y z
N MET A 1 -16.81 14.02 7.97
CA MET A 1 -17.05 12.98 9.02
C MET A 1 -16.95 11.59 8.40
N GLY A 2 -15.73 11.09 8.25
CA GLY A 2 -15.49 9.66 8.19
C GLY A 2 -15.74 9.06 9.56
N ARG A 3 -16.63 8.07 9.64
CA ARG A 3 -16.93 7.40 10.90
C ARG A 3 -16.32 6.02 10.78
N ASP A 4 -15.12 5.85 11.32
CA ASP A 4 -14.48 4.54 11.41
C ASP A 4 -13.81 4.07 10.09
N ILE A 5 -12.48 4.28 10.04
CA ILE A 5 -11.59 3.80 8.97
C ILE A 5 -10.67 2.76 9.60
N ASP A 6 -10.69 1.55 9.06
CA ASP A 6 -9.88 0.45 9.52
C ASP A 6 -8.64 0.29 8.66
N LEU A 7 -7.50 0.10 9.33
CA LEU A 7 -6.31 -0.47 8.73
C LEU A 7 -6.27 -1.99 8.94
N GLY A 8 -5.79 -2.71 7.91
CA GLY A 8 -5.64 -4.15 7.96
C GLY A 8 -4.44 -4.65 7.17
N ALA A 9 -3.86 -5.73 7.65
CA ALA A 9 -2.75 -6.44 7.02
C ALA A 9 -3.18 -7.88 6.75
N SER A 10 -3.14 -8.31 5.49
CA SER A 10 -3.42 -9.69 5.11
C SER A 10 -2.15 -10.35 4.56
N PHE A 11 -1.79 -11.50 5.12
CA PHE A 11 -0.61 -12.28 4.75
C PHE A 11 -1.02 -13.42 3.82
N HIS A 12 -0.35 -13.56 2.69
CA HIS A 12 -0.70 -14.52 1.65
C HIS A 12 0.49 -15.42 1.30
N ARG A 13 0.19 -16.67 0.95
CA ARG A 13 1.15 -17.62 0.37
C ARG A 13 1.55 -17.20 -1.05
N GLU A 14 2.49 -17.95 -1.63
CA GLU A 14 2.86 -17.82 -3.04
C GLU A 14 1.69 -18.10 -3.99
N ASP A 15 0.76 -18.98 -3.61
CA ASP A 15 -0.49 -19.25 -4.34
C ASP A 15 -1.62 -18.26 -4.01
N PHE A 16 -1.28 -17.10 -3.44
CA PHE A 16 -2.18 -15.99 -3.07
C PHE A 16 -3.21 -16.30 -1.99
N THR A 17 -3.26 -17.54 -1.48
CA THR A 17 -4.21 -17.89 -0.41
C THR A 17 -3.87 -17.18 0.89
N LEU A 18 -4.90 -16.67 1.58
CA LEU A 18 -4.77 -16.01 2.88
C LEU A 18 -4.26 -16.99 3.94
N LEU A 19 -3.15 -16.63 4.57
CA LEU A 19 -2.54 -17.34 5.71
C LEU A 19 -3.03 -16.83 7.06
N GLU A 20 -3.04 -15.51 7.18
CA GLU A 20 -3.20 -14.81 8.44
C GLU A 20 -3.63 -13.37 8.15
N GLN A 21 -4.25 -12.71 9.13
CA GLN A 21 -4.53 -11.29 9.08
C GLN A 21 -4.35 -10.63 10.45
N VAL A 22 -4.04 -9.33 10.42
CA VAL A 22 -4.10 -8.44 11.59
C VAL A 22 -4.93 -7.21 11.21
N SER A 23 -5.95 -6.90 12.01
CA SER A 23 -6.87 -5.76 11.87
C SER A 23 -7.64 -5.58 13.19
N TYR A 24 -8.63 -4.69 13.24
CA TYR A 24 -9.47 -4.51 14.43
C TYR A 24 -10.13 -5.82 14.93
N THR A 25 -10.45 -6.77 14.04
CA THR A 25 -11.03 -8.08 14.42
C THR A 25 -10.01 -9.03 15.05
N LYS A 26 -8.72 -8.79 14.80
CA LYS A 26 -7.59 -9.59 15.30
C LYS A 26 -6.35 -8.73 15.44
N LEU A 27 -6.24 -8.03 16.57
CA LEU A 27 -5.19 -7.03 16.79
C LEU A 27 -3.76 -7.59 16.81
N ARG A 28 -3.57 -8.90 16.97
CA ARG A 28 -2.24 -9.51 17.10
C ARG A 28 -2.18 -10.90 16.48
N SER A 29 -1.04 -11.20 15.86
CA SER A 29 -0.64 -12.57 15.53
C SER A 29 0.74 -12.85 16.11
N SER A 30 0.80 -13.59 17.22
CA SER A 30 2.06 -13.95 17.88
C SER A 30 2.97 -14.80 17.00
N ASN A 31 2.38 -15.66 16.17
CA ASN A 31 3.12 -16.54 15.27
C ASN A 31 3.81 -15.80 14.13
N PHE A 32 3.23 -14.68 13.69
CA PHE A 32 3.76 -13.79 12.65
C PHE A 32 4.48 -12.57 13.23
N GLN A 33 4.46 -12.40 14.56
CA GLN A 33 4.95 -11.21 15.26
C GLN A 33 4.44 -9.91 14.62
N ALA A 34 3.12 -9.85 14.45
CA ALA A 34 2.41 -8.72 13.87
C ALA A 34 1.42 -8.11 14.88
N TYR A 35 1.38 -6.78 14.96
CA TYR A 35 0.68 -6.03 16.00
C TYR A 35 -0.03 -4.80 15.45
N HIS A 36 -1.34 -4.74 15.62
CA HIS A 36 -2.16 -3.55 15.39
C HIS A 36 -2.07 -2.61 16.59
N SER A 37 -2.05 -1.30 16.36
CA SER A 37 -2.03 -0.27 17.41
C SER A 37 -3.32 -0.19 18.24
N GLY A 38 -4.35 -0.95 17.89
CA GLY A 38 -5.73 -0.76 18.36
C GLY A 38 -6.62 -0.15 17.28
N ASP A 39 -7.92 -0.13 17.56
CA ASP A 39 -9.00 0.31 16.66
C ASP A 39 -9.56 1.64 17.15
N ILE A 40 -9.52 2.67 16.28
CA ILE A 40 -9.98 4.03 16.59
C ILE A 40 -11.28 4.34 15.84
N THR A 41 -12.38 3.95 16.47
CA THR A 41 -13.75 4.14 15.93
C THR A 41 -14.25 5.61 15.91
N SER A 42 -13.59 6.53 16.62
CA SER A 42 -13.92 7.95 16.60
C SER A 42 -12.74 8.84 16.95
N SER A 43 -12.41 9.79 16.07
CA SER A 43 -11.53 10.91 16.42
C SER A 43 -11.98 12.20 15.74
N PRO A 44 -12.36 13.24 16.50
CA PRO A 44 -12.76 14.54 15.95
C PRO A 44 -11.59 15.32 15.34
N ASN A 45 -10.34 14.98 15.68
CA ASN A 45 -9.14 15.67 15.21
C ASN A 45 -8.28 14.79 14.27
N GLY A 46 -8.85 13.70 13.74
CA GLY A 46 -8.11 12.70 12.97
C GLY A 46 -7.49 11.61 13.85
N ALA A 47 -7.32 10.42 13.28
CA ALA A 47 -6.75 9.25 13.93
C ALA A 47 -5.64 8.67 13.06
N CYS A 48 -4.69 7.98 13.68
CA CYS A 48 -3.70 7.19 12.98
C CYS A 48 -3.69 5.79 13.57
N GLU A 49 -3.75 4.80 12.70
CA GLU A 49 -3.57 3.39 13.04
C GLU A 49 -2.28 2.89 12.43
N PHE A 50 -1.66 1.91 13.09
CA PHE A 50 -0.39 1.34 12.68
C PHE A 50 -0.44 -0.18 12.82
N ILE A 51 0.21 -0.87 11.90
CA ILE A 51 0.46 -2.31 12.00
C ILE A 51 1.96 -2.54 11.92
N ASP A 52 2.55 -2.99 13.01
CA ASP A 52 3.93 -3.44 13.05
C ASP A 52 4.01 -4.88 12.54
N ILE A 53 4.94 -5.14 11.62
CA ILE A 53 5.11 -6.46 10.99
C ILE A 53 6.60 -6.83 10.97
N THR A 54 6.91 -7.99 11.53
CA THR A 54 8.26 -8.57 11.46
C THR A 54 8.38 -9.41 10.19
N ILE A 55 9.05 -8.87 9.16
CA ILE A 55 9.16 -9.50 7.82
C ILE A 55 9.73 -10.91 7.91
N ASP A 56 10.84 -11.10 8.63
CA ASP A 56 11.48 -12.42 8.77
C ASP A 56 10.57 -13.46 9.42
N ALA A 57 9.79 -13.05 10.42
CA ALA A 57 8.82 -13.92 11.07
C ALA A 57 7.69 -14.31 10.11
N ALA A 58 7.19 -13.38 9.30
CA ALA A 58 6.16 -13.65 8.30
C ALA A 58 6.66 -14.63 7.21
N ILE A 59 7.87 -14.41 6.69
CA ILE A 59 8.50 -15.31 5.70
C ILE A 59 8.70 -16.70 6.30
N ALA A 60 9.19 -16.80 7.54
CA ALA A 60 9.37 -18.08 8.23
C ALA A 60 8.06 -18.86 8.44
N ARG A 61 6.90 -18.18 8.41
CA ARG A 61 5.56 -18.79 8.45
C ARG A 61 4.96 -19.06 7.06
N GLY A 62 5.73 -18.81 6.00
CA GLY A 62 5.34 -19.09 4.62
C GLY A 62 4.58 -17.95 3.94
N ALA A 63 4.56 -16.75 4.51
CA ALA A 63 4.05 -15.59 3.80
C ALA A 63 5.00 -15.19 2.67
N ARG A 64 4.44 -15.10 1.46
CA ARG A 64 5.11 -14.52 0.31
C ARG A 64 4.72 -13.07 0.12
N TYR A 65 3.42 -12.78 0.26
CA TYR A 65 2.87 -11.45 0.05
C TYR A 65 2.21 -10.91 1.31
N LEU A 66 2.26 -9.60 1.46
CA LEU A 66 1.53 -8.84 2.47
C LEU A 66 0.74 -7.73 1.76
N ALA A 67 -0.57 -7.71 1.88
CA ALA A 67 -1.39 -6.63 1.36
C ALA A 67 -1.84 -5.69 2.49
N MET A 68 -1.69 -4.39 2.24
CA MET A 68 -2.31 -3.35 3.04
C MET A 68 -3.75 -3.19 2.61
N ASN A 69 -4.68 -3.24 3.55
CA ASN A 69 -6.09 -3.07 3.31
C ASN A 69 -6.57 -1.85 4.12
N VAL A 70 -7.08 -0.84 3.42
CA VAL A 70 -7.71 0.32 4.06
C VAL A 70 -9.19 0.25 3.76
N MET A 71 -10.01 0.20 4.80
CA MET A 71 -11.46 -0.02 4.67
C MET A 71 -12.24 1.04 5.42
N VAL A 72 -13.30 1.55 4.80
CA VAL A 72 -14.31 2.32 5.51
C VAL A 72 -15.23 1.32 6.20
N TYR A 73 -15.15 1.22 7.52
CA TYR A 73 -16.06 0.39 8.29
C TYR A 73 -17.49 0.94 8.23
N SER A 74 -17.64 2.25 8.48
CA SER A 74 -18.92 2.94 8.47
C SER A 74 -18.82 4.36 7.88
N GLY A 75 -19.96 4.96 7.54
CA GLY A 75 -19.97 6.31 6.94
C GLY A 75 -19.77 6.32 5.41
N PRO A 76 -19.28 7.44 4.85
CA PRO A 76 -19.31 7.71 3.40
C PRO A 76 -18.12 7.07 2.66
N THR A 77 -17.98 7.28 1.35
CA THR A 77 -16.80 6.80 0.58
C THR A 77 -15.55 7.61 0.91
N PHE A 78 -14.34 7.12 0.54
CA PHE A 78 -13.10 7.88 0.77
C PHE A 78 -13.12 9.28 0.12
N ALA A 79 -13.81 9.46 -1.01
CA ALA A 79 -13.98 10.75 -1.69
C ALA A 79 -14.69 11.83 -0.86
N GLU A 80 -15.45 11.43 0.16
CA GLU A 80 -16.21 12.33 1.04
C GLU A 80 -15.51 12.56 2.39
N HIS A 81 -14.32 11.99 2.57
CA HIS A 81 -13.48 12.25 3.74
C HIS A 81 -12.65 13.52 3.52
N ASP A 82 -12.52 14.36 4.55
CA ASP A 82 -11.75 15.61 4.46
C ASP A 82 -10.28 15.33 4.12
N THR A 83 -9.68 14.34 4.81
CA THR A 83 -8.37 13.77 4.48
C THR A 83 -8.31 12.31 4.90
N CYS A 84 -7.72 11.46 4.06
CA CYS A 84 -7.41 10.07 4.37
C CYS A 84 -6.06 9.72 3.75
N PHE A 85 -5.17 9.13 4.54
CA PHE A 85 -3.81 8.81 4.11
C PHE A 85 -3.44 7.40 4.52
N ALA A 86 -2.67 6.73 3.68
CA ALA A 86 -2.00 5.46 4.01
C ALA A 86 -0.52 5.53 3.65
N GLY A 87 0.29 4.68 4.26
CA GLY A 87 1.72 4.71 4.04
C GLY A 87 2.44 3.61 4.80
N TRP A 88 3.73 3.48 4.53
CA TRP A 88 4.59 2.52 5.22
C TRP A 88 5.95 3.12 5.57
N MET A 89 6.60 2.50 6.53
CA MET A 89 7.92 2.86 7.02
C MET A 89 8.66 1.64 7.53
N GLY A 90 9.98 1.63 7.35
CA GLY A 90 10.85 0.70 8.06
C GLY A 90 11.08 1.20 9.49
N ARG A 91 11.20 0.28 10.45
CA ARG A 91 11.64 0.57 11.83
C ARG A 91 12.57 -0.53 12.30
N GLU A 92 13.52 -0.19 13.17
CA GLU A 92 14.46 -1.14 13.76
C GLU A 92 13.84 -1.94 14.93
N ASN A 93 12.86 -1.38 15.66
CA ASN A 93 12.25 -1.99 16.85
C ASN A 93 10.70 -2.01 16.77
N PRO A 94 10.07 -3.15 16.38
CA PRO A 94 8.61 -3.30 16.41
C PRO A 94 8.08 -3.26 17.85
N ASN A 95 6.86 -2.73 18.06
CA ASN A 95 6.18 -2.65 19.36
C ASN A 95 6.89 -1.78 20.44
N SER A 96 7.77 -0.87 20.01
CA SER A 96 8.14 0.27 20.86
C SER A 96 6.98 1.26 20.80
N ASN A 97 6.41 1.64 21.95
CA ASN A 97 5.41 2.73 22.06
C ASN A 97 5.99 4.12 21.64
N GLU A 98 7.04 4.13 20.83
CA GLU A 98 7.71 5.30 20.33
C GLU A 98 6.78 6.05 19.37
N ILE A 99 6.63 7.32 19.71
CA ILE A 99 5.95 8.38 18.98
C ILE A 99 6.26 8.23 17.49
N PHE A 100 5.22 8.18 16.65
CA PHE A 100 5.30 8.26 15.20
C PHE A 100 6.38 9.28 14.79
N GLU A 101 7.46 8.80 14.17
CA GLU A 101 8.54 9.66 13.66
C GLU A 101 8.26 9.96 12.18
N PRO A 102 7.79 11.17 11.82
CA PRO A 102 7.39 11.45 10.44
C PRO A 102 8.53 11.32 9.42
N LYS A 103 9.78 11.43 9.89
CA LYS A 103 10.99 11.32 9.06
C LYS A 103 11.29 9.89 8.60
N THR A 104 10.75 8.87 9.26
CA THR A 104 10.95 7.47 8.88
C THR A 104 9.92 7.00 7.87
N VAL A 105 8.88 7.80 7.59
CA VAL A 105 7.87 7.51 6.55
C VAL A 105 8.55 7.42 5.19
N GLN A 106 8.57 6.21 4.63
CA GLN A 106 9.13 5.96 3.30
C GLN A 106 8.16 6.42 2.22
N GLN A 107 6.86 6.17 2.41
CA GLN A 107 5.84 6.58 1.47
C GLN A 107 4.56 6.98 2.20
N LYS A 108 3.93 8.05 1.70
CA LYS A 108 2.59 8.50 2.06
C LYS A 108 1.74 8.61 0.79
N ILE A 109 0.51 8.15 0.86
CA ILE A 109 -0.45 8.10 -0.25
C ILE A 109 -1.76 8.74 0.22
N ASP A 110 -2.30 9.63 -0.62
CA ASP A 110 -3.58 10.29 -0.39
C ASP A 110 -4.72 9.42 -0.97
N ILE A 111 -5.71 9.08 -0.14
CA ILE A 111 -6.84 8.24 -0.54
C ILE A 111 -8.08 9.12 -0.68
N SER A 112 -8.60 9.22 -1.90
CA SER A 112 -9.77 10.05 -2.26
C SER A 112 -10.74 9.36 -3.23
N SER A 113 -10.74 8.02 -3.25
CA SER A 113 -11.54 7.23 -4.18
C SER A 113 -13.04 7.21 -3.84
N HIS A 114 -13.90 7.04 -4.86
CA HIS A 114 -15.34 6.79 -4.68
C HIS A 114 -15.60 5.32 -4.27
N SER A 115 -14.76 4.77 -3.40
CA SER A 115 -14.82 3.40 -2.91
C SER A 115 -14.76 3.40 -1.39
N LYS A 116 -14.95 2.20 -0.81
CA LYS A 116 -14.82 1.95 0.62
C LYS A 116 -13.70 0.99 0.96
N ASN A 117 -13.06 0.40 -0.04
CA ASN A 117 -11.94 -0.50 0.12
C ASN A 117 -10.84 -0.08 -0.84
N VAL A 118 -9.62 0.05 -0.34
CA VAL A 118 -8.43 0.32 -1.13
C VAL A 118 -7.32 -0.61 -0.67
N ILE A 119 -6.64 -1.21 -1.65
CA ILE A 119 -5.35 -1.88 -1.47
C ILE A 119 -4.33 -0.93 -2.10
N PRO A 120 -3.62 -0.10 -1.31
CA PRO A 120 -2.69 0.87 -1.85
C PRO A 120 -1.36 0.22 -2.25
N VAL A 121 -0.93 -0.81 -1.52
CA VAL A 121 0.35 -1.49 -1.73
C VAL A 121 0.28 -2.96 -1.35
N ILE A 122 1.02 -3.77 -2.10
CA ILE A 122 1.31 -5.18 -1.82
C ILE A 122 2.83 -5.32 -1.68
N PHE A 123 3.30 -5.95 -0.61
CA PHE A 123 4.71 -6.25 -0.42
C PHE A 123 5.01 -7.70 -0.82
N ASP A 124 5.93 -7.91 -1.76
CA ASP A 124 6.60 -9.22 -1.91
C ASP A 124 7.72 -9.28 -0.88
N LEU A 125 7.47 -10.04 0.19
CA LEU A 125 8.35 -10.12 1.35
C LEU A 125 9.68 -10.81 1.02
N VAL A 126 9.64 -11.82 0.14
CA VAL A 126 10.82 -12.62 -0.21
C VAL A 126 11.73 -11.84 -1.17
N GLN A 127 11.15 -11.11 -2.12
CA GLN A 127 11.93 -10.27 -3.05
C GLN A 127 12.24 -8.88 -2.48
N GLY A 128 11.66 -8.50 -1.34
CA GLY A 128 11.82 -7.18 -0.74
C GLY A 128 11.27 -6.06 -1.63
N LYS A 129 10.13 -6.29 -2.30
CA LYS A 129 9.52 -5.33 -3.23
C LYS A 129 8.23 -4.76 -2.68
N ALA A 130 8.03 -3.45 -2.82
CA ALA A 130 6.73 -2.82 -2.70
C ALA A 130 6.11 -2.70 -4.10
N ILE A 131 4.95 -3.32 -4.29
CA ILE A 131 4.14 -3.26 -5.50
C ILE A 131 3.02 -2.27 -5.21
N TRP A 132 3.17 -1.06 -5.76
CA TRP A 132 2.13 -0.05 -5.67
C TRP A 132 0.94 -0.49 -6.52
N THR A 133 -0.25 -0.44 -5.95
CA THR A 133 -1.48 -0.84 -6.64
C THR A 133 -2.48 0.30 -6.78
N ASP A 134 -2.73 1.07 -5.71
CA ASP A 134 -3.80 2.09 -5.67
C ASP A 134 -5.13 1.58 -6.25
N ILE A 135 -5.48 0.33 -5.91
CA ILE A 135 -6.67 -0.32 -6.42
C ILE A 135 -7.79 -0.18 -5.41
N SER A 136 -8.88 0.39 -5.89
CA SER A 136 -10.16 0.36 -5.20
C SER A 136 -10.92 -0.92 -5.53
N THR A 137 -11.40 -1.62 -4.51
CA THR A 137 -12.23 -2.81 -4.69
C THR A 137 -13.67 -2.54 -4.28
N GLN A 138 -14.60 -3.35 -4.78
CA GLN A 138 -15.98 -3.32 -4.29
C GLN A 138 -16.03 -3.82 -2.85
N GLN A 139 -16.78 -3.10 -2.01
CA GLN A 139 -17.06 -3.54 -0.66
C GLN A 139 -17.96 -4.77 -0.68
N ARG A 140 -17.58 -5.78 0.10
CA ARG A 140 -18.44 -6.87 0.56
C ARG A 140 -18.63 -6.73 2.07
N THR A 141 -19.86 -6.92 2.53
CA THR A 141 -20.22 -6.85 3.95
C THR A 141 -20.75 -8.19 4.41
N GLY A 142 -20.12 -8.75 5.44
CA GLY A 142 -20.49 -10.02 6.06
C GLY A 142 -20.80 -9.88 7.54
N ARG A 143 -20.60 -10.97 8.30
CA ARG A 143 -20.65 -10.90 9.76
C ARG A 143 -19.50 -10.02 10.26
N GLY A 144 -19.84 -8.97 11.00
CA GLY A 144 -18.85 -8.03 11.53
C GLY A 144 -18.52 -6.88 10.59
N GLY A 145 -19.24 -6.66 9.49
CA GLY A 145 -19.13 -5.41 8.72
C GLY A 145 -18.19 -5.48 7.51
N ASN A 146 -17.57 -4.34 7.17
CA ASN A 146 -16.58 -4.24 6.11
C ASN A 146 -15.19 -4.55 6.69
N ASN A 147 -14.66 -5.74 6.43
CA ASN A 147 -13.39 -6.20 6.98
C ASN A 147 -12.70 -7.18 6.05
N ILE A 148 -11.47 -7.58 6.41
CA ILE A 148 -10.68 -8.54 5.63
C ILE A 148 -11.45 -9.86 5.45
N GLU A 149 -12.13 -10.35 6.48
CA GLU A 149 -12.87 -11.61 6.43
C GLU A 149 -14.00 -11.57 5.39
N SER A 150 -14.73 -10.46 5.33
CA SER A 150 -15.83 -10.26 4.38
C SER A 150 -15.34 -10.06 2.95
N ASN A 151 -14.12 -9.55 2.78
CA ASN A 151 -13.54 -9.21 1.48
C ASN A 151 -12.45 -10.18 1.01
N ARG A 152 -12.24 -11.30 1.73
CA ARG A 152 -11.12 -12.23 1.51
C ARG A 152 -10.94 -12.64 0.05
N ALA A 153 -11.99 -13.12 -0.61
CA ALA A 153 -11.92 -13.58 -1.99
C ALA A 153 -11.48 -12.46 -2.94
N THR A 154 -12.06 -11.27 -2.80
CA THR A 154 -11.69 -10.09 -3.58
C THR A 154 -10.23 -9.70 -3.37
N ILE A 155 -9.72 -9.80 -2.14
CA ILE A 155 -8.32 -9.49 -1.81
C ILE A 155 -7.38 -10.50 -2.47
N GLU A 156 -7.64 -11.80 -2.32
CA GLU A 156 -6.85 -12.88 -2.93
C GLU A 156 -6.79 -12.71 -4.46
N GLU A 157 -7.95 -12.51 -5.11
CA GLU A 157 -8.04 -12.29 -6.56
C GLU A 157 -7.32 -11.01 -7.03
N THR A 158 -7.39 -9.93 -6.25
CA THR A 158 -6.74 -8.65 -6.61
C THR A 158 -5.21 -8.80 -6.53
N ILE A 159 -4.70 -9.46 -5.50
CA ILE A 159 -3.26 -9.69 -5.35
C ILE A 159 -2.75 -10.56 -6.50
N GLU A 160 -3.43 -11.68 -6.78
CA GLU A 160 -3.09 -12.57 -7.89
C GLU A 160 -3.05 -11.80 -9.22
N ALA A 161 -4.13 -11.08 -9.55
CA ALA A 161 -4.24 -10.34 -10.81
C ALA A 161 -3.11 -9.31 -11.01
N ILE A 162 -2.64 -8.69 -9.93
CA ILE A 162 -1.59 -7.67 -10.00
C ILE A 162 -0.20 -8.28 -10.00
N VAL A 163 0.04 -9.27 -9.14
CA VAL A 163 1.36 -9.88 -9.02
C VAL A 163 1.66 -10.74 -10.25
N ASP A 164 0.69 -11.46 -10.78
CA ASP A 164 0.85 -12.32 -11.96
C ASP A 164 0.57 -11.61 -13.28
N SER A 165 0.23 -10.31 -13.24
CA SER A 165 0.13 -9.52 -14.47
C SER A 165 1.42 -9.61 -15.27
N THR A 166 1.33 -10.20 -16.47
CA THR A 166 2.47 -10.47 -17.36
C THR A 166 2.96 -9.23 -18.09
N HIS A 167 2.23 -8.11 -18.04
CA HIS A 167 2.51 -6.89 -18.79
C HIS A 167 2.79 -5.72 -17.85
N LYS A 168 3.75 -5.87 -16.94
CA LYS A 168 4.21 -4.79 -16.07
C LYS A 168 5.16 -3.89 -16.83
N LEU A 169 4.72 -2.66 -17.10
CA LEU A 169 5.58 -1.62 -17.62
C LEU A 169 6.52 -1.14 -16.51
N SER A 170 7.83 -1.20 -16.73
CA SER A 170 8.83 -0.62 -15.83
C SER A 170 8.88 0.90 -15.99
N LEU A 171 9.37 1.60 -14.96
CA LEU A 171 9.64 3.04 -15.06
C LEU A 171 10.63 3.35 -16.20
N TYR A 172 11.57 2.44 -16.47
CA TYR A 172 12.47 2.55 -17.62
C TYR A 172 11.68 2.59 -18.93
N GLU A 173 10.81 1.60 -19.17
CA GLU A 173 10.01 1.53 -20.39
C GLU A 173 9.03 2.71 -20.49
N LEU A 174 8.43 3.14 -19.36
CA LEU A 174 7.58 4.32 -19.31
C LEU A 174 8.34 5.58 -19.77
N PHE A 175 9.49 5.88 -19.15
CA PHE A 175 10.27 7.06 -19.49
C PHE A 175 10.88 6.96 -20.88
N GLU A 176 11.27 5.78 -21.33
CA GLU A 176 11.74 5.53 -22.68
C GLU A 176 10.64 5.84 -23.71
N MET A 177 9.41 5.37 -23.49
CA MET A 177 8.25 5.72 -24.34
C MET A 177 7.99 7.22 -24.37
N HIS A 178 8.08 7.92 -23.23
CA HIS A 178 7.96 9.38 -23.22
C HIS A 178 9.12 10.08 -23.93
N GLY A 179 10.34 9.58 -23.77
CA GLY A 179 11.53 10.04 -24.48
C GLY A 179 11.36 9.92 -25.99
N PHE A 180 10.84 8.79 -26.48
CA PHE A 180 10.52 8.58 -27.90
C PHE A 180 9.36 9.44 -28.39
N ALA A 181 8.28 9.58 -27.62
CA ALA A 181 7.07 10.25 -28.06
C ALA A 181 7.13 11.78 -27.94
N ARG A 182 7.88 12.32 -26.96
CA ARG A 182 7.85 13.74 -26.58
C ARG A 182 9.23 14.41 -26.56
N GLY A 183 10.30 13.68 -26.84
CA GLY A 183 11.65 14.20 -26.71
C GLY A 183 12.67 13.50 -27.61
N LYS A 184 13.92 13.51 -27.16
CA LYS A 184 15.04 12.83 -27.80
C LYS A 184 15.91 12.19 -26.72
N LEU A 185 16.17 10.90 -26.84
CA LEU A 185 17.13 10.22 -25.98
C LEU A 185 18.55 10.66 -26.35
N VAL A 186 19.35 11.01 -25.33
CA VAL A 186 20.75 11.43 -25.46
C VAL A 186 21.64 10.42 -24.75
N GLU A 187 22.89 10.27 -25.22
CA GLU A 187 23.81 9.24 -24.72
C GLU A 187 24.56 9.65 -23.44
N THR A 188 24.70 10.96 -23.21
CA THR A 188 25.41 11.50 -22.05
C THR A 188 24.45 12.27 -21.15
N LYS A 189 24.80 12.32 -19.87
CA LYS A 189 24.01 13.01 -18.87
C LYS A 189 24.12 14.54 -19.03
N GLU A 190 25.27 15.01 -19.48
CA GLU A 190 25.59 16.42 -19.70
C GLU A 190 24.71 17.04 -20.79
N ASP A 191 24.31 16.24 -21.77
CA ASP A 191 23.46 16.66 -22.88
C ASP A 191 21.95 16.56 -22.56
N ALA A 192 21.59 16.08 -21.36
CA ALA A 192 20.20 15.79 -21.01
C ALA A 192 19.54 16.96 -20.25
N ASP A 193 18.44 17.49 -20.80
CA ASP A 193 17.59 18.48 -20.10
C ASP A 193 16.88 17.88 -18.89
N ARG A 194 16.63 16.56 -18.91
CA ARG A 194 15.96 15.83 -17.83
C ARG A 194 16.56 14.44 -17.67
N ILE A 195 16.88 14.09 -16.43
CA ILE A 195 17.52 12.83 -16.07
C ILE A 195 16.53 12.00 -15.26
N PHE A 196 16.39 10.73 -15.64
CA PHE A 196 15.67 9.71 -14.88
C PHE A 196 16.68 8.70 -14.37
N SER A 197 16.86 8.59 -13.06
CA SER A 197 17.83 7.67 -12.47
C SER A 197 17.44 7.29 -11.04
N ILE A 198 18.15 6.33 -10.44
CA ILE A 198 17.85 5.90 -9.07
C ILE A 198 18.19 6.97 -8.02
N SER A 199 19.21 7.80 -8.26
CA SER A 199 19.78 8.69 -7.25
C SER A 199 19.74 10.18 -7.60
N GLU A 200 19.35 10.52 -8.83
CA GLU A 200 19.42 11.90 -9.33
C GLU A 200 18.31 12.20 -10.35
N GLY A 201 17.91 13.48 -10.41
CA GLY A 201 16.85 13.95 -11.30
C GLY A 201 15.49 13.46 -10.83
N VAL A 202 14.67 12.98 -11.76
CA VAL A 202 13.42 12.29 -11.43
C VAL A 202 13.77 10.86 -11.02
N THR A 203 13.68 10.60 -9.71
CA THR A 203 13.92 9.26 -9.16
C THR A 203 12.63 8.46 -9.06
N PRO A 204 12.70 7.12 -8.90
CA PRO A 204 11.51 6.30 -8.63
C PRO A 204 10.68 6.75 -7.43
N TYR A 205 11.25 7.54 -6.53
CA TYR A 205 10.59 8.06 -5.33
C TYR A 205 9.87 9.40 -5.56
N CYS A 206 10.07 10.04 -6.71
CA CYS A 206 9.36 11.27 -7.10
C CYS A 206 7.94 10.97 -7.61
N ILE A 207 7.18 10.16 -6.87
CA ILE A 207 5.97 9.49 -7.36
C ILE A 207 4.87 10.48 -7.77
N ASN A 208 4.70 11.57 -7.02
CA ASN A 208 3.74 12.61 -7.37
C ASN A 208 4.07 13.28 -8.71
N ASP A 209 5.36 13.51 -8.97
CA ASP A 209 5.83 14.07 -10.24
C ASP A 209 5.67 13.06 -11.38
N ILE A 210 5.93 11.78 -11.10
CA ILE A 210 5.77 10.69 -12.08
C ILE A 210 4.31 10.56 -12.49
N ASN A 211 3.41 10.46 -11.51
CA ASN A 211 1.98 10.29 -11.75
C ASN A 211 1.41 11.46 -12.56
N SER A 212 1.69 12.69 -12.14
CA SER A 212 1.14 13.90 -12.76
C SER A 212 1.61 14.14 -14.20
N ASN A 213 2.86 13.83 -14.53
CA ASN A 213 3.44 14.19 -15.83
C ASN A 213 3.49 13.04 -16.84
N TYR A 214 3.48 11.79 -16.37
CA TYR A 214 3.78 10.62 -17.19
C TYR A 214 2.68 9.54 -17.17
N ILE A 215 1.81 9.49 -16.14
CA ILE A 215 0.74 8.45 -16.06
C ILE A 215 -0.64 9.00 -16.44
N THR A 216 -1.08 10.11 -15.84
CA THR A 216 -2.39 10.70 -16.14
C THR A 216 -2.30 11.69 -17.29
N GLN A 217 -2.60 11.24 -18.51
CA GLN A 217 -2.94 12.11 -19.65
C GLN A 217 -4.23 11.66 -20.32
#